data_AF-A0A1G7RAU6-F1
#
_entry.id   AF-A0A1G7RAU6-F1
#
_cell.length_a   1.000
_cell.length_b   1.000
_cell.length_c   1.000
_cell.angle_alpha   90.00
_cell.angle_beta   90.00
_cell.angle_gamma   90.00
#
_symmetry.space_group_name_H-M   'P 1'
#
loop_
_entity.id
_entity.type
_entity.pdbx_description
1 polymer ?
#
loop_
_entity_poly.entity_id
_entity_poly.type
_entity_poly.pdbx_seq_one_letter_code
_entity_poly.pdbx_strand_id
1 'polypeptide(L)'
;MTDGDRGGGSDGIDDRGGGSDGTDDRPADGAETVPLVVVDGDERVELDVERGRNLRRVMLDAGLSPYAPATRRLNCGGRGLCATCGVRVREGPSADHWHDRLAERFGYPRLSCQISVDRSMTVALVDKRVWGGRSSGASDEEEDSDRGR
;
A
#
# COMPACT_ATOMS: atom_id res chain seq x y z
N MET A 1 44.12 18.41 66.77
CA MET A 1 45.01 17.24 66.58
C MET A 1 44.26 16.32 65.60
N THR A 2 44.51 16.30 64.30
CA THR A 2 45.68 16.67 63.52
C THR A 2 45.26 17.08 62.10
N ASP A 3 46.00 18.02 61.57
CA ASP A 3 46.05 18.50 60.19
C ASP A 3 46.39 17.42 59.14
N GLY A 4 46.09 17.76 57.88
CA GLY A 4 46.86 17.34 56.70
C GLY A 4 46.05 16.49 55.70
N ASP A 5 46.17 16.65 54.39
CA ASP A 5 46.95 17.59 53.58
C ASP A 5 46.54 17.36 52.09
N ARG A 6 46.37 18.46 51.35
CA ARG A 6 46.69 18.76 49.94
C ARG A 6 46.51 17.74 48.78
N GLY A 7 46.11 18.34 47.66
CA GLY A 7 46.54 18.01 46.29
C GLY A 7 45.40 17.55 45.40
N GLY A 8 45.01 18.18 44.29
CA GLY A 8 45.80 18.93 43.31
C GLY A 8 45.59 18.24 41.96
N GLY A 9 45.26 18.97 40.90
CA GLY A 9 45.19 18.41 39.54
C GLY A 9 44.15 19.08 38.67
N SER A 10 44.59 20.12 37.97
CA SER A 10 43.88 20.83 36.93
C SER A 10 43.99 20.10 35.58
N ASP A 11 43.18 20.59 34.63
CA ASP A 11 43.40 20.57 33.18
C ASP A 11 43.32 19.23 32.44
N GLY A 12 42.37 19.13 31.51
CA GLY A 12 42.27 17.95 30.65
C GLY A 12 41.18 18.00 29.58
N ILE A 13 41.37 18.91 28.62
CA ILE A 13 41.18 18.68 27.18
C ILE A 13 39.74 18.59 26.64
N ASP A 14 39.50 19.54 25.73
CA ASP A 14 38.39 19.66 24.80
C ASP A 14 38.21 18.42 23.91
N ASP A 15 37.09 17.70 24.05
CA ASP A 15 36.64 16.75 23.02
C ASP A 15 35.91 17.50 21.89
N ARG A 16 36.71 18.00 20.96
CA ARG A 16 36.26 18.27 19.59
C ARG A 16 36.36 16.98 18.78
N GLY A 17 35.23 16.30 18.60
CA GLY A 17 34.99 15.39 17.49
C GLY A 17 33.57 15.67 16.97
N GLY A 18 33.31 16.00 15.72
CA GLY A 18 34.06 15.75 14.50
C GLY A 18 33.17 14.95 13.57
N GLY A 19 32.78 15.55 12.45
CA GLY A 19 32.30 14.81 11.28
C GLY A 19 30.78 14.76 11.12
N SER A 20 30.30 15.73 10.34
CA SER A 20 29.15 15.64 9.42
C SER A 20 28.58 14.25 9.15
N ASP A 21 27.40 13.95 9.70
CA ASP A 21 26.43 13.16 8.95
C ASP A 21 25.77 14.11 7.94
N GLY A 22 26.54 14.37 6.89
CA GLY A 22 25.93 14.75 5.62
C GLY A 22 25.00 13.61 5.25
N THR A 23 23.71 13.78 5.48
CA THR A 23 22.72 13.18 4.60
C THR A 23 23.11 13.67 3.21
N ASP A 24 23.82 12.80 2.50
CA ASP A 24 24.03 12.80 1.06
C ASP A 24 22.62 12.99 0.47
N ASP A 25 22.20 14.24 0.31
CA ASP A 25 21.11 14.66 -0.59
C ASP A 25 21.68 14.50 -2.00
N ARG A 26 22.09 13.27 -2.29
CA ARG A 26 22.49 12.85 -3.61
C ARG A 26 21.16 12.82 -4.35
N PRO A 27 20.95 13.66 -5.36
CA PRO A 27 19.74 13.59 -6.14
C PRO A 27 19.66 12.15 -6.63
N ALA A 28 18.59 11.44 -6.25
CA ALA A 28 18.34 10.09 -6.71
C ALA A 28 18.50 10.14 -8.23
N ASP A 29 19.53 9.46 -8.74
CA ASP A 29 19.78 9.32 -10.18
C ASP A 29 18.42 9.08 -10.85
N GLY A 30 18.01 10.04 -11.69
CA GLY A 30 16.62 10.46 -11.89
C GLY A 30 15.58 9.34 -11.70
N ALA A 31 14.67 9.53 -10.74
CA ALA A 31 13.58 8.62 -10.42
C ALA A 31 12.87 8.16 -11.71
N GLU A 32 13.30 7.01 -12.23
CA GLU A 32 12.81 6.50 -13.50
C GLU A 32 11.37 6.07 -13.26
N THR A 33 10.44 6.71 -13.97
CA THR A 33 9.03 6.33 -13.89
C THR A 33 8.76 5.13 -14.79
N VAL A 34 7.85 4.28 -14.34
CA VAL A 34 7.34 3.13 -15.10
C VAL A 34 5.82 3.25 -15.24
N PRO A 35 5.24 2.93 -16.41
CA PRO A 35 3.80 3.00 -16.61
C PRO A 35 3.04 1.96 -15.79
N LEU A 36 2.03 2.40 -15.03
CA LEU A 36 1.07 1.56 -14.35
C LEU A 36 -0.32 1.80 -14.92
N VAL A 37 -1.00 0.73 -15.29
CA VAL A 37 -2.40 0.78 -15.71
C VAL A 37 -3.26 0.11 -14.64
N VAL A 38 -4.29 0.81 -14.18
CA VAL A 38 -5.28 0.29 -13.24
C VAL A 38 -6.64 0.23 -13.93
N VAL A 39 -7.26 -0.94 -13.91
CA VAL A 39 -8.59 -1.19 -14.46
C VAL A 39 -9.61 -1.32 -13.32
N ASP A 40 -10.66 -0.50 -13.32
CA ASP A 40 -11.79 -0.55 -12.37
C ASP A 40 -13.11 -0.70 -13.15
N GLY A 41 -13.60 -1.93 -13.27
CA GLY A 41 -14.70 -2.24 -14.18
C GLY A 41 -14.30 -1.98 -15.64
N ASP A 42 -15.00 -1.06 -16.29
CA ASP A 42 -14.73 -0.64 -17.68
C ASP A 42 -13.78 0.57 -17.76
N GLU A 43 -13.45 1.19 -16.62
CA GLU A 43 -12.55 2.33 -16.57
C GLU A 43 -11.08 1.90 -16.53
N ARG A 44 -10.23 2.63 -17.24
CA ARG A 44 -8.78 2.45 -17.28
C ARG A 44 -8.10 3.76 -16.91
N VAL A 45 -7.22 3.70 -15.90
CA VAL A 45 -6.43 4.84 -15.43
C VAL A 45 -4.95 4.53 -15.61
N GLU A 46 -4.23 5.42 -16.28
CA GLU A 46 -2.79 5.30 -16.52
C GLU A 46 -2.03 6.25 -15.60
N LEU A 47 -0.96 5.75 -14.99
CA LEU A 47 -0.15 6.45 -13.99
C LEU A 47 1.32 6.28 -14.35
N ASP A 48 2.08 7.36 -14.27
CA ASP A 48 3.55 7.31 -14.25
C ASP A 48 4.01 7.17 -12.80
N VAL A 49 4.64 6.04 -12.50
CA VAL A 49 4.96 5.65 -11.13
C VAL A 49 6.47 5.58 -10.97
N GLU A 50 7.01 6.27 -9.97
CA GLU A 50 8.41 6.09 -9.58
C GLU A 50 8.69 4.60 -9.33
N ARG A 51 9.73 4.08 -10.00
CA ARG A 51 10.14 2.68 -9.88
C ARG A 51 10.35 2.29 -8.41
N GLY A 52 9.87 1.10 -8.02
CA GLY A 52 10.01 0.58 -6.66
C GLY A 52 8.91 1.00 -5.69
N ARG A 53 8.03 1.92 -6.09
CA ARG A 53 6.88 2.31 -5.26
C ARG A 53 5.96 1.12 -5.01
N ASN A 54 5.43 1.05 -3.78
CA ASN A 54 4.46 0.02 -3.39
C ASN A 54 3.12 0.22 -4.10
N LEU A 55 2.62 -0.81 -4.79
CA LEU A 55 1.42 -0.72 -5.61
C LEU A 55 0.19 -0.28 -4.82
N ARG A 56 -0.03 -0.82 -3.61
CA ARG A 56 -1.15 -0.38 -2.75
C ARG A 56 -1.08 1.12 -2.45
N ARG A 57 0.10 1.64 -2.12
CA ARG A 57 0.25 3.07 -1.79
C ARG A 57 -0.02 3.93 -3.00
N VAL A 58 0.58 3.61 -4.15
CA VAL A 58 0.35 4.32 -5.42
C VAL A 58 -1.13 4.40 -5.77
N MET A 59 -1.84 3.27 -5.68
CA MET A 59 -3.27 3.23 -5.94
C MET A 59 -4.08 4.06 -4.95
N LEU A 60 -3.74 4.02 -3.64
CA LEU A 60 -4.43 4.83 -2.63
C LEU A 60 -4.18 6.33 -2.81
N ASP A 61 -2.94 6.71 -3.14
CA ASP A 61 -2.55 8.10 -3.40
C ASP A 61 -3.29 8.65 -4.64
N ALA A 62 -3.54 7.81 -5.64
CA ALA A 62 -4.35 8.12 -6.82
C ALA A 62 -5.88 7.98 -6.62
N GLY A 63 -6.34 7.65 -5.41
CA GLY A 63 -7.78 7.45 -5.11
C GLY A 63 -8.39 6.13 -5.60
N LEU A 64 -7.59 5.26 -6.22
CA LEU A 64 -7.97 3.96 -6.80
C LEU A 64 -7.94 2.84 -5.75
N SER A 65 -8.82 2.92 -4.76
CA SER A 65 -8.73 2.02 -3.60
C SER A 65 -8.94 0.54 -3.97
N PRO A 66 -8.03 -0.39 -3.58
CA PRO A 66 -8.24 -1.83 -3.73
C PRO A 66 -9.23 -2.39 -2.69
N TYR A 67 -9.76 -1.54 -1.81
CA TYR A 67 -10.64 -1.93 -0.71
C TYR A 67 -12.11 -1.70 -1.04
N ALA A 68 -12.93 -2.68 -0.68
CA ALA A 68 -14.36 -2.46 -0.47
C ALA A 68 -14.58 -1.45 0.68
N PRO A 69 -15.71 -0.71 0.69
CA PRO A 69 -15.96 0.37 1.67
C PRO A 69 -15.70 -0.03 3.13
N ALA A 70 -16.14 -1.21 3.56
CA ALA A 70 -15.93 -1.70 4.92
C ALA A 70 -14.43 -1.97 5.23
N THR A 71 -13.72 -2.55 4.27
CA THR A 71 -12.31 -2.92 4.42
C THR A 71 -11.34 -1.74 4.34
N ARG A 72 -11.80 -0.53 3.99
CA ARG A 72 -10.98 0.69 4.06
C ARG A 72 -10.50 0.99 5.48
N ARG A 73 -11.31 0.68 6.49
CA ARG A 73 -10.97 0.81 7.92
C ARG A 73 -10.58 -0.52 8.54
N LEU A 74 -11.12 -1.63 8.03
CA LEU A 74 -10.83 -2.98 8.50
C LEU A 74 -9.77 -3.64 7.59
N ASN A 75 -8.52 -3.21 7.70
CA ASN A 75 -7.40 -3.84 7.01
C ASN A 75 -6.13 -3.85 7.87
N CYS A 76 -5.17 -4.71 7.49
CA CYS A 76 -3.91 -4.88 8.22
C CYS A 76 -2.90 -3.73 8.00
N GLY A 77 -3.25 -2.67 7.27
CA GLY A 77 -2.36 -1.55 6.94
C GLY A 77 -1.26 -1.87 5.92
N GLY A 78 -1.35 -3.03 5.24
CA GLY A 78 -0.35 -3.45 4.25
C GLY A 78 0.67 -4.48 4.75
N ARG A 79 0.41 -5.14 5.89
CA ARG A 79 1.26 -6.20 6.47
C ARG A 79 1.11 -7.57 5.79
N GLY A 80 0.30 -7.69 4.75
CA GLY A 80 0.07 -8.97 4.06
C GLY A 80 -0.82 -9.99 4.80
N LEU A 81 -1.53 -9.59 5.86
CA LEU A 81 -2.22 -10.53 6.76
C LEU A 81 -3.73 -10.70 6.52
N CYS A 82 -4.39 -9.75 5.86
CA CYS A 82 -5.86 -9.72 5.80
C CYS A 82 -6.46 -10.04 4.42
N ALA A 83 -5.63 -10.21 3.39
CA ALA A 83 -6.05 -10.42 1.99
C ALA A 83 -6.97 -9.36 1.35
N THR A 84 -7.40 -8.32 2.07
CA THR A 84 -8.37 -7.32 1.59
C THR A 84 -7.81 -6.33 0.55
N CYS A 85 -6.51 -6.36 0.25
CA CYS A 85 -5.88 -5.51 -0.77
C CYS A 85 -5.61 -6.26 -2.09
N GLY A 86 -6.38 -7.33 -2.33
CA GLY A 86 -6.23 -8.17 -3.51
C GLY A 86 -6.47 -7.41 -4.82
N VAL A 87 -5.58 -7.60 -5.79
CA VAL A 87 -5.72 -7.13 -7.17
C VAL A 87 -5.39 -8.26 -8.15
N ARG A 88 -5.96 -8.21 -9.36
CA ARG A 88 -5.56 -9.13 -10.43
C ARG A 88 -4.48 -8.47 -11.28
N VAL A 89 -3.30 -9.06 -11.33
CA VAL A 89 -2.26 -8.63 -12.28
C VAL A 89 -2.62 -9.24 -13.64
N ARG A 90 -2.85 -8.41 -14.64
CA ARG A 90 -3.18 -8.82 -16.02
C ARG A 90 -1.92 -8.96 -16.86
N GLU A 91 -1.03 -7.99 -16.72
CA GLU A 91 0.26 -7.90 -17.38
C GLU A 91 1.25 -7.34 -16.35
N GLY A 92 2.47 -7.84 -16.31
CA GLY A 92 3.49 -7.32 -15.39
C GLY A 92 4.47 -8.38 -14.89
N PRO A 93 5.23 -8.07 -13.84
CA PRO A 93 6.24 -8.95 -13.27
C PRO A 93 5.77 -10.38 -13.03
N SER A 94 6.55 -11.36 -13.50
CA SER A 94 6.39 -12.75 -13.09
C SER A 94 6.40 -12.85 -11.56
N ALA A 95 5.52 -13.67 -11.02
CA ALA A 95 5.40 -13.97 -9.60
C ALA A 95 6.68 -14.62 -9.02
N ASP A 96 7.65 -13.81 -8.60
CA ASP A 96 8.89 -14.34 -8.00
C ASP A 96 8.68 -14.85 -6.56
N HIS A 97 7.59 -14.43 -5.88
CA HIS A 97 7.22 -14.90 -4.54
C HIS A 97 6.28 -16.12 -4.59
N TRP A 98 6.51 -17.13 -3.73
CA TRP A 98 5.81 -18.42 -3.75
C TRP A 98 4.27 -18.33 -3.64
N HIS A 99 3.75 -17.31 -2.93
CA HIS A 99 2.32 -17.02 -2.86
C HIS A 99 1.74 -16.53 -4.19
N ASP A 100 2.52 -15.77 -4.96
CA ASP A 100 2.07 -15.19 -6.22
C ASP A 100 1.97 -16.26 -7.32
N ARG A 101 2.83 -17.28 -7.30
CA ARG A 101 2.74 -18.44 -8.21
C ARG A 101 1.50 -19.28 -7.94
N LEU A 102 1.10 -19.41 -6.67
CA LEU A 102 -0.13 -20.09 -6.28
C LEU A 102 -1.35 -19.26 -6.73
N ALA A 103 -1.29 -17.94 -6.56
CA ALA A 103 -2.33 -17.02 -6.96
C ALA A 103 -2.56 -17.02 -8.49
N GLU A 104 -1.50 -16.99 -9.29
CA GLU A 104 -1.58 -17.14 -10.75
C GLU A 104 -2.09 -18.52 -11.18
N ARG A 105 -1.62 -19.61 -10.54
CA ARG A 105 -2.02 -20.98 -10.89
C ARG A 105 -3.49 -21.30 -10.56
N PHE A 106 -4.06 -20.67 -9.54
CA PHE A 106 -5.44 -20.93 -9.10
C PHE A 106 -6.38 -19.72 -9.28
N GLY A 107 -5.93 -18.64 -9.91
CA GLY A 107 -6.75 -17.46 -10.21
C GLY A 107 -7.08 -16.55 -9.01
N TYR A 108 -6.31 -16.63 -7.92
CA TYR A 108 -6.50 -15.76 -6.76
C TYR A 108 -5.86 -14.38 -6.96
N PRO A 109 -6.45 -13.30 -6.41
CA PRO A 109 -5.84 -11.97 -6.43
C PRO A 109 -4.49 -11.94 -5.68
N ARG A 110 -3.51 -11.20 -6.20
CA ARG A 110 -2.24 -10.91 -5.52
C ARG A 110 -2.41 -9.75 -4.55
N LEU A 111 -1.63 -9.72 -3.46
CA LEU A 111 -1.73 -8.66 -2.46
C LEU A 111 -0.99 -7.41 -2.95
N SER A 112 -1.72 -6.37 -3.35
CA SER A 112 -1.11 -5.11 -3.81
C SER A 112 -0.15 -4.47 -2.78
N CYS A 113 -0.33 -4.77 -1.48
CA CYS A 113 0.59 -4.31 -0.45
C CYS A 113 1.95 -5.02 -0.44
N GLN A 114 2.10 -6.13 -1.14
CA GLN A 114 3.33 -6.91 -1.25
C GLN A 114 3.95 -6.82 -2.66
N ILE A 115 3.46 -5.91 -3.51
CA ILE A 115 3.96 -5.70 -4.87
C ILE A 115 4.66 -4.35 -4.96
N SER A 116 5.88 -4.36 -5.50
CA SER A 116 6.61 -3.17 -5.93
C SER A 116 6.41 -2.95 -7.43
N VAL A 117 6.21 -1.70 -7.84
CA VAL A 117 6.04 -1.31 -9.24
C VAL A 117 7.43 -1.02 -9.83
N ASP A 118 8.12 -2.08 -10.25
CA ASP A 118 9.51 -1.96 -10.75
C ASP A 118 9.61 -1.86 -12.29
N ARG A 119 8.52 -2.20 -12.97
CA ARG A 119 8.38 -2.23 -14.43
C ARG A 119 6.93 -2.01 -14.81
N SER A 120 6.68 -1.80 -16.10
CA SER A 120 5.32 -1.59 -16.58
C SER A 120 4.40 -2.75 -16.20
N MET A 121 3.18 -2.41 -15.76
CA MET A 121 2.19 -3.42 -15.38
C MET A 121 0.76 -2.92 -15.51
N THR A 122 -0.15 -3.86 -15.74
CA THR A 122 -1.60 -3.67 -15.78
C THR A 122 -2.24 -4.49 -14.67
N VAL A 123 -3.00 -3.83 -13.80
CA VAL A 123 -3.74 -4.47 -12.71
C VAL A 123 -5.23 -4.15 -12.81
N ALA A 124 -6.07 -5.08 -12.36
CA ALA A 124 -7.51 -4.88 -12.25
C ALA A 124 -7.95 -4.97 -10.79
N LEU A 125 -8.76 -3.99 -10.37
CA LEU A 125 -9.45 -4.03 -9.09
C LEU A 125 -10.48 -5.16 -9.11
N VAL A 126 -10.62 -5.85 -7.98
CA VAL A 126 -11.61 -6.93 -7.82
C VAL A 126 -12.97 -6.29 -7.52
N ASP A 127 -14.04 -6.89 -8.05
CA ASP A 127 -15.41 -6.38 -7.87
C ASP A 127 -15.73 -6.19 -6.37
N LYS A 128 -16.03 -4.94 -6.02
CA LYS A 128 -16.33 -4.45 -4.67
C LYS A 128 -17.65 -5.05 -4.13
N ARG A 129 -18.47 -5.69 -4.96
CA ARG A 129 -19.76 -6.33 -4.63
C ARG A 129 -19.62 -7.74 -4.09
N VAL A 130 -18.64 -8.51 -4.57
CA VAL A 130 -18.44 -9.92 -4.17
C VAL A 130 -18.04 -10.06 -2.69
N TRP A 131 -17.61 -8.98 -2.04
CA TRP A 131 -17.23 -8.95 -0.62
C TRP A 131 -18.10 -8.01 0.25
N GLY A 132 -19.17 -7.43 -0.28
CA GLY A 132 -19.89 -6.34 0.42
C GLY A 132 -21.37 -6.15 0.12
N GLY A 133 -22.01 -7.05 -0.64
CA GLY A 133 -23.44 -6.98 -0.89
C GLY A 133 -24.26 -7.43 0.32
N ARG A 134 -24.68 -6.50 1.19
CA ARG A 134 -26.00 -6.63 1.81
C ARG A 134 -26.99 -5.87 0.94
N SER A 135 -27.96 -6.57 0.36
CA SER A 135 -29.17 -5.94 -0.17
C SER A 135 -29.86 -5.28 1.02
N SER A 136 -29.79 -3.95 1.12
CA SER A 136 -30.80 -3.21 1.86
C SER A 136 -32.10 -3.37 1.10
N GLY A 137 -33.04 -4.13 1.66
CA GLY A 137 -34.37 -4.28 1.11
C GLY A 137 -34.97 -2.91 0.85
N ALA A 138 -35.20 -2.62 -0.43
CA ALA A 138 -36.29 -1.74 -0.79
C ALA A 138 -37.55 -2.54 -0.47
N SER A 139 -38.27 -2.11 0.57
CA SER A 139 -39.68 -2.42 0.67
C SER A 139 -40.34 -1.63 -0.46
N ASP A 140 -40.53 -2.29 -1.60
CA ASP A 140 -41.55 -1.86 -2.55
C ASP A 140 -42.89 -2.25 -1.91
N GLU A 141 -43.48 -1.31 -1.16
CA GLU A 141 -44.90 -1.34 -0.83
C GLU A 141 -45.68 -1.04 -2.12
N GLU A 142 -45.81 -2.05 -2.99
CA GLU A 142 -46.90 -2.12 -3.96
C GLU A 142 -48.11 -2.76 -3.26
N GLU A 143 -48.83 -1.97 -2.47
CA GLU A 143 -50.22 -2.29 -2.12
C GLU A 143 -51.12 -1.72 -3.22
N ASP A 144 -51.27 -2.55 -4.24
CA ASP A 144 -52.32 -2.52 -5.26
C ASP A 144 -53.69 -2.48 -4.57
N SER A 145 -54.27 -1.28 -4.45
CA SER A 145 -55.66 -1.08 -4.03
C SER A 145 -56.60 -1.49 -5.16
N ASP A 146 -56.71 -2.79 -5.41
CA ASP A 146 -57.82 -3.41 -6.13
C ASP A 146 -59.08 -3.38 -5.25
N ARG A 147 -59.74 -2.20 -5.21
CA ARG A 147 -61.10 -2.07 -4.69
C ARG A 147 -62.08 -2.49 -5.77
N GLY A 148 -62.26 -3.80 -5.88
CA GLY A 148 -63.34 -4.44 -6.61
C GLY A 148 -64.17 -5.35 -5.71
N ARG A 149 -65.17 -4.80 -5.00
CA ARG A 149 -66.47 -5.46 -4.79
C ARG A 149 -67.55 -4.51 -4.29
#